data_AF-A0A553L3G9-F1
#
_entry.id   AF-A0A553L3G9-F1
#
_cell.length_a   1.000
_cell.length_b   1.000
_cell.length_c   1.000
_cell.angle_alpha   90.00
_cell.angle_beta   90.00
_cell.angle_gamma   90.00
#
_symmetry.space_group_name_H-M   'P 1'
#
loop_
_entity.id
_entity.type
_entity.pdbx_description
1 polymer ?
#
loop_
_entity_poly.entity_id
_entity_poly.type
_entity_poly.pdbx_seq_one_letter_code
_entity_poly.pdbx_strand_id
1 'polypeptide(L)'
;MKTFYLLLVSALLTACNAGSGEGLDDNGQPISSAPDVPAPPTTPETPEEPAGLQANLESIQNEVLTPICTQCHAGGNAPLGLRMDDLETSAANLINVDSATNSTFKRVLPGDAENSFFYLKIIGAAIAGNQMPLGQTPLDSQTQETIKQWIDSGAPLSAQQLTAAAKTVKASSSSTEISLTFSQPMDSATLQSSSFSLVDALSKNAISAETSINWLTPQVMTLSFTADNLSQQQPILIINQPSLSTVTSLIGHQLDGDRDGIEGGEFHHEITF
;
A
#
# COMPACT_ATOMS: atom_id res chain seq x y z
N MET A 1 59.89 68.59 -16.99
CA MET A 1 61.19 68.03 -17.43
C MET A 1 61.37 66.65 -16.80
N LYS A 2 61.54 65.63 -17.65
CA LYS A 2 62.34 64.40 -17.45
C LYS A 2 62.07 63.49 -16.23
N THR A 3 61.46 62.34 -16.52
CA THR A 3 61.79 60.94 -16.13
C THR A 3 62.50 60.68 -14.80
N PHE A 4 62.00 59.72 -14.00
CA PHE A 4 62.75 58.52 -13.55
C PHE A 4 61.81 57.48 -12.85
N TYR A 5 61.88 56.22 -13.30
CA TYR A 5 61.70 54.89 -12.65
C TYR A 5 60.57 54.60 -11.65
N LEU A 6 59.86 53.47 -11.82
CA LEU A 6 59.95 52.33 -10.88
C LEU A 6 59.22 51.05 -11.35
N LEU A 7 59.99 49.97 -11.38
CA LEU A 7 59.75 48.54 -11.08
C LEU A 7 58.36 47.89 -11.18
N LEU A 8 58.41 46.75 -11.87
CA LEU A 8 57.47 45.64 -11.99
C LEU A 8 56.92 45.15 -10.64
N VAL A 9 55.60 44.95 -10.58
CA VAL A 9 54.86 44.34 -9.46
C VAL A 9 54.91 42.81 -9.59
N SER A 10 55.58 42.13 -8.66
CA SER A 10 55.51 40.68 -8.49
C SER A 10 54.23 40.30 -7.73
N ALA A 11 53.39 39.47 -8.34
CA ALA A 11 52.22 38.86 -7.72
C ALA A 11 52.63 37.75 -6.73
N LEU A 12 52.19 37.88 -5.49
CA LEU A 12 52.29 36.86 -4.43
C LEU A 12 51.27 35.76 -4.69
N LEU A 13 51.73 34.58 -5.14
CA LEU A 13 50.99 33.32 -5.03
C LEU A 13 51.24 32.77 -3.62
N THR A 14 50.26 32.92 -2.74
CA THR A 14 50.26 32.28 -1.42
C THR A 14 50.08 30.77 -1.57
N ALA A 15 51.00 30.05 -0.94
CA ALA A 15 51.15 28.60 -0.97
C ALA A 15 49.92 27.85 -0.45
N CYS A 16 49.54 26.78 -1.15
CA CYS A 16 48.74 25.70 -0.59
C CYS A 16 49.63 24.96 0.44
N ASN A 17 49.20 24.91 1.69
CA ASN A 17 49.81 24.06 2.71
C ASN A 17 49.52 22.59 2.36
N ALA A 18 50.57 21.82 2.04
CA ALA A 18 50.46 20.37 1.91
C ALA A 18 50.23 19.75 3.30
N GLY A 19 49.19 18.92 3.43
CA GLY A 19 48.89 18.18 4.67
C GLY A 19 49.97 17.13 4.99
N SER A 20 50.07 16.74 6.26
CA SER A 20 51.19 15.92 6.78
C SER A 20 51.23 14.47 6.30
N GLY A 21 50.21 13.97 5.59
CA GLY A 21 50.15 12.59 5.09
C GLY A 21 50.06 11.52 6.18
N GLU A 22 49.88 11.92 7.44
CA GLU A 22 49.72 10.97 8.54
C GLU A 22 48.44 10.16 8.38
N GLY A 23 48.58 8.84 8.47
CA GLY A 23 47.46 7.92 8.36
C GLY A 23 47.10 7.52 6.93
N LEU A 24 47.95 7.79 5.92
CA LEU A 24 47.77 7.34 4.54
C LEU A 24 48.90 6.39 4.08
N ASP A 25 48.60 5.47 3.16
CA ASP A 25 49.56 4.58 2.52
C ASP A 25 50.31 5.28 1.39
N ASP A 26 51.23 4.55 0.73
CA ASP A 26 52.05 5.07 -0.38
C ASP A 26 51.22 5.56 -1.60
N ASN A 27 49.92 5.26 -1.63
CA ASN A 27 48.97 5.71 -2.66
C ASN A 27 48.01 6.82 -2.16
N GLY A 28 48.16 7.30 -0.92
CA GLY A 28 47.32 8.35 -0.35
C GLY A 28 45.97 7.87 0.18
N GLN A 29 45.80 6.56 0.46
CA GLN A 29 44.59 6.00 1.06
C GLN A 29 44.76 5.73 2.56
N PRO A 30 43.70 5.83 3.39
CA PRO A 30 43.83 5.63 4.83
C PRO A 30 44.45 4.27 5.24
N ILE A 31 45.53 4.28 6.03
CA ILE A 31 46.05 3.07 6.68
C ILE A 31 45.08 2.66 7.80
N SER A 32 44.37 1.56 7.61
CA SER A 32 43.47 1.03 8.64
C SER A 32 44.28 0.50 9.82
N SER A 33 44.56 1.34 10.81
CA SER A 33 45.06 0.92 12.12
C SER A 33 43.88 0.69 13.06
N ALA A 34 43.15 -0.41 12.86
CA ALA A 34 42.26 -0.95 13.87
C ALA A 34 42.87 -2.27 14.39
N PRO A 35 42.94 -2.47 15.73
CA PRO A 35 43.30 -3.77 16.26
C PRO A 35 42.29 -4.82 15.77
N ASP A 36 42.80 -6.02 15.52
CA ASP A 36 42.10 -7.22 15.06
C ASP A 36 41.08 -7.67 16.13
N VAL A 37 40.01 -6.89 16.29
CA VAL A 37 38.76 -7.34 16.90
C VAL A 37 38.10 -8.17 15.79
N PRO A 38 37.80 -9.46 16.01
CA PRO A 38 37.04 -10.20 15.03
C PRO A 38 35.79 -9.38 14.76
N ALA A 39 35.57 -9.01 13.50
CA ALA A 39 34.27 -8.54 13.09
C ALA A 39 33.23 -9.52 13.67
N PRO A 40 32.10 -9.06 14.24
CA PRO A 40 30.98 -9.95 14.44
C PRO A 40 30.79 -10.66 13.10
N PRO A 41 30.56 -11.99 13.09
CA PRO A 41 30.50 -12.74 11.85
C PRO A 41 29.57 -11.94 10.93
N THR A 42 30.11 -11.47 9.82
CA THR A 42 29.29 -11.02 8.71
C THR A 42 28.47 -12.26 8.40
N THR A 43 27.23 -12.27 8.91
CA THR A 43 26.22 -13.18 8.47
C THR A 43 26.34 -13.13 6.96
N PRO A 44 26.62 -14.25 6.27
CA PRO A 44 26.49 -14.26 4.84
C PRO A 44 25.12 -13.64 4.58
N GLU A 45 25.07 -12.53 3.83
CA GLU A 45 23.81 -12.08 3.26
C GLU A 45 23.27 -13.33 2.60
N THR A 46 22.27 -13.92 3.25
CA THR A 46 21.51 -15.00 2.68
C THR A 46 21.03 -14.39 1.38
N PRO A 47 21.33 -14.96 0.21
CA PRO A 47 20.79 -14.45 -1.04
C PRO A 47 19.31 -14.21 -0.79
N GLU A 48 18.83 -12.96 -0.95
CA GLU A 48 17.40 -12.68 -0.90
C GLU A 48 16.77 -13.70 -1.83
N GLU A 49 16.07 -14.67 -1.24
CA GLU A 49 15.24 -15.60 -1.96
C GLU A 49 14.38 -14.72 -2.87
N PRO A 50 14.28 -15.01 -4.20
CA PRO A 50 13.50 -14.15 -5.08
C PRO A 50 12.14 -13.97 -4.45
N ALA A 51 11.85 -12.74 -4.03
CA ALA A 51 10.66 -12.45 -3.26
C ALA A 51 9.47 -12.84 -4.15
N GLY A 52 8.85 -13.99 -3.86
CA GLY A 52 7.71 -14.47 -4.62
C GLY A 52 6.61 -13.42 -4.62
N LEU A 53 5.71 -13.50 -5.62
CA LEU A 53 4.59 -12.57 -5.78
C LEU A 53 3.87 -12.30 -4.43
N GLN A 54 3.81 -11.02 -4.06
CA GLN A 54 3.20 -10.52 -2.83
C GLN A 54 1.88 -9.80 -3.11
N ALA A 55 1.01 -9.74 -2.10
CA ALA A 55 -0.30 -9.11 -2.19
C ALA A 55 -0.25 -7.56 -2.06
N ASN A 56 0.60 -6.90 -2.86
CA ASN A 56 0.69 -5.45 -3.00
C ASN A 56 0.90 -5.07 -4.47
N LEU A 57 0.51 -3.85 -4.86
CA LEU A 57 0.54 -3.45 -6.28
C LEU A 57 1.96 -3.37 -6.83
N GLU A 58 2.96 -2.98 -6.04
CA GLU A 58 4.36 -2.95 -6.46
C GLU A 58 4.85 -4.34 -6.90
N SER A 59 4.62 -5.37 -6.08
CA SER A 59 4.97 -6.75 -6.45
C SER A 59 4.15 -7.25 -7.64
N ILE A 60 2.84 -6.99 -7.67
CA ILE A 60 1.98 -7.36 -8.82
C ILE A 60 2.41 -6.65 -10.10
N GLN A 61 2.85 -5.39 -10.01
CA GLN A 61 3.37 -4.64 -11.14
C GLN A 61 4.61 -5.33 -11.71
N ASN A 62 5.58 -5.67 -10.86
CA ASN A 62 6.86 -6.24 -11.29
C ASN A 62 6.71 -7.67 -11.82
N GLU A 63 5.90 -8.49 -11.16
CA GLU A 63 5.81 -9.92 -11.44
C GLU A 63 4.69 -10.29 -12.43
N VAL A 64 3.67 -9.43 -12.60
CA VAL A 64 2.50 -9.73 -13.45
C VAL A 64 2.26 -8.65 -14.50
N LEU A 65 1.98 -7.41 -14.08
CA LEU A 65 1.51 -6.38 -15.03
C LEU A 65 2.57 -6.05 -16.06
N THR A 66 3.79 -5.75 -15.62
CA THR A 66 4.94 -5.45 -16.49
C THR A 66 5.24 -6.60 -17.45
N PRO A 67 5.51 -7.84 -17.01
CA PRO A 67 5.93 -8.92 -17.92
C PRO A 67 4.81 -9.44 -18.84
N ILE A 68 3.54 -9.41 -18.39
CA ILE A 68 2.44 -10.09 -19.07
C ILE A 68 1.49 -9.10 -19.72
N CYS A 69 1.05 -8.07 -19.00
CA CYS A 69 -0.06 -7.21 -19.43
C CYS A 69 0.40 -6.07 -20.33
N THR A 70 1.61 -5.53 -20.14
CA THR A 70 2.11 -4.38 -20.93
C THR A 70 2.30 -4.66 -22.41
N GLN A 71 2.35 -5.94 -22.82
CA GLN A 71 2.36 -6.33 -24.23
C GLN A 71 1.19 -5.71 -25.03
N CYS A 72 0.06 -5.45 -24.37
CA CYS A 72 -1.06 -4.71 -24.93
C CYS A 72 -1.39 -3.43 -24.14
N HIS A 73 -1.16 -3.41 -22.82
CA HIS A 73 -1.55 -2.32 -21.93
C HIS A 73 -0.39 -1.34 -21.65
N ALA A 74 0.28 -0.85 -22.69
CA ALA A 74 1.38 0.11 -22.56
C ALA A 74 1.31 1.23 -23.60
N GLY A 75 1.82 2.41 -23.21
CA GLY A 75 1.93 3.58 -24.08
C GLY A 75 0.60 4.05 -24.67
N GLY A 76 0.67 4.86 -25.74
CA GLY A 76 -0.50 5.49 -26.34
C GLY A 76 -1.46 4.55 -27.09
N ASN A 77 -1.04 3.30 -27.36
CA ASN A 77 -1.86 2.31 -28.07
C ASN A 77 -2.61 1.36 -27.13
N ALA A 78 -2.50 1.56 -25.81
CA ALA A 78 -3.19 0.75 -24.84
C ALA A 78 -4.71 0.77 -25.09
N PRO A 79 -5.38 -0.40 -25.16
CA PRO A 79 -6.82 -0.48 -25.37
C PRO A 79 -7.58 0.36 -24.35
N LEU A 80 -8.47 1.24 -24.84
CA LEU A 80 -9.26 2.16 -24.02
C LEU A 80 -8.40 3.11 -23.15
N GLY A 81 -7.13 3.31 -23.50
CA GLY A 81 -6.18 4.09 -22.71
C GLY A 81 -5.75 3.41 -21.40
N LEU A 82 -6.10 2.13 -21.20
CA LEU A 82 -5.76 1.38 -19.98
C LEU A 82 -4.28 0.99 -19.99
N ARG A 83 -3.45 1.91 -19.53
CA ARG A 83 -2.01 1.75 -19.35
C ARG A 83 -1.69 1.12 -18.00
N MET A 84 -0.73 0.20 -17.99
CA MET A 84 -0.25 -0.52 -16.82
C MET A 84 1.29 -0.67 -16.82
N ASP A 85 1.97 0.28 -17.46
CA ASP A 85 3.42 0.21 -17.72
C ASP A 85 4.29 0.73 -16.57
N ASP A 86 3.69 1.38 -15.58
CA ASP A 86 4.36 1.80 -14.34
C ASP A 86 3.37 1.80 -13.17
N LEU A 87 3.90 1.78 -11.94
CA LEU A 87 3.13 1.64 -10.71
C LEU A 87 2.09 2.77 -10.53
N GLU A 88 2.48 4.02 -10.75
CA GLU A 88 1.62 5.19 -10.56
C GLU A 88 0.47 5.17 -11.57
N THR A 89 0.78 4.96 -12.85
CA THR A 89 -0.21 4.85 -13.92
C THR A 89 -1.14 3.66 -13.69
N SER A 90 -0.62 2.51 -13.26
CA SER A 90 -1.44 1.34 -12.92
C SER A 90 -2.40 1.63 -11.77
N ALA A 91 -1.92 2.22 -10.68
CA ALA A 91 -2.76 2.57 -9.53
C ALA A 91 -3.90 3.52 -9.96
N ALA A 92 -3.55 4.60 -10.66
CA ALA A 92 -4.48 5.62 -11.14
C ALA A 92 -5.49 5.07 -12.16
N ASN A 93 -5.12 4.05 -12.93
CA ASN A 93 -6.03 3.41 -13.89
C ASN A 93 -6.86 2.29 -13.27
N LEU A 94 -6.44 1.64 -12.20
CA LEU A 94 -7.10 0.43 -11.67
C LEU A 94 -7.98 0.73 -10.46
N ILE A 95 -7.45 1.43 -9.47
CA ILE A 95 -8.06 1.50 -8.14
C ILE A 95 -9.19 2.52 -8.13
N ASN A 96 -10.41 2.09 -7.74
CA ASN A 96 -11.62 2.92 -7.67
C ASN A 96 -12.07 3.57 -9.01
N VAL A 97 -11.50 3.15 -10.14
CA VAL A 97 -11.89 3.62 -11.47
C VAL A 97 -13.00 2.76 -12.05
N ASP A 98 -14.04 3.36 -12.62
CA ASP A 98 -15.11 2.62 -13.30
C ASP A 98 -14.57 1.81 -14.49
N SER A 99 -15.07 0.59 -14.66
CA SER A 99 -14.76 -0.19 -15.86
C SER A 99 -15.44 0.43 -17.08
N ALA A 100 -14.63 0.76 -18.10
CA ALA A 100 -15.10 1.38 -19.33
C ALA A 100 -16.05 0.49 -20.14
N THR A 101 -15.96 -0.83 -19.97
CA THR A 101 -16.79 -1.80 -20.70
C THR A 101 -17.99 -2.31 -19.91
N ASN A 102 -18.02 -2.05 -18.60
CA ASN A 102 -19.15 -2.37 -17.74
C ASN A 102 -19.11 -1.48 -16.48
N SER A 103 -19.80 -0.33 -16.53
CA SER A 103 -19.77 0.68 -15.47
C SER A 103 -20.46 0.25 -14.17
N THR A 104 -21.06 -0.95 -14.11
CA THR A 104 -21.53 -1.54 -12.85
C THR A 104 -20.37 -1.95 -11.94
N PHE A 105 -19.17 -2.15 -12.49
CA PHE A 105 -17.98 -2.55 -11.74
C PHE A 105 -16.93 -1.45 -11.72
N LYS A 106 -16.20 -1.35 -10.60
CA LYS A 106 -14.86 -0.76 -10.61
C LYS A 106 -13.88 -1.74 -11.25
N ARG A 107 -12.79 -1.23 -11.83
CA ARG A 107 -11.67 -2.05 -12.30
C ARG A 107 -11.07 -2.81 -11.13
N VAL A 108 -10.70 -2.09 -10.07
CA VAL A 108 -10.43 -2.64 -8.74
C VAL A 108 -11.30 -1.91 -7.74
N LEU A 109 -12.18 -2.64 -7.07
CA LEU A 109 -12.93 -2.21 -5.89
C LEU A 109 -12.20 -2.77 -4.66
N PRO A 110 -11.42 -1.97 -3.93
CA PRO A 110 -10.65 -2.50 -2.82
C PRO A 110 -11.58 -3.04 -1.73
N GLY A 111 -11.30 -4.25 -1.29
CA GLY A 111 -12.10 -5.02 -0.33
C GLY A 111 -13.10 -5.99 -0.96
N ASP A 112 -13.26 -5.97 -2.28
CA ASP A 112 -14.20 -6.86 -2.97
C ASP A 112 -13.66 -7.32 -4.34
N ALA A 113 -12.85 -8.38 -4.32
CA ALA A 113 -12.34 -8.99 -5.55
C ALA A 113 -13.46 -9.54 -6.45
N GLU A 114 -14.55 -10.06 -5.88
CA GLU A 114 -15.67 -10.63 -6.63
C GLU A 114 -16.42 -9.56 -7.43
N ASN A 115 -16.40 -8.31 -6.96
CA ASN A 115 -16.93 -7.14 -7.65
C ASN A 115 -15.86 -6.26 -8.31
N SER A 116 -14.64 -6.80 -8.48
CA SER A 116 -13.55 -6.12 -9.19
C SER A 116 -13.38 -6.66 -10.60
N PHE A 117 -13.62 -5.81 -11.60
CA PHE A 117 -13.58 -6.22 -13.01
C PHE A 117 -12.21 -6.79 -13.43
N PHE A 118 -11.13 -6.30 -12.83
CA PHE A 118 -9.78 -6.82 -13.03
C PHE A 118 -9.66 -8.29 -12.63
N TYR A 119 -10.13 -8.66 -11.42
CA TYR A 119 -10.12 -10.04 -10.95
C TYR A 119 -11.02 -10.93 -11.83
N LEU A 120 -12.23 -10.47 -12.13
CA LEU A 120 -13.16 -11.17 -13.02
C LEU A 120 -12.57 -11.44 -14.42
N LYS A 121 -11.78 -10.50 -14.96
CA LYS A 121 -11.07 -10.66 -16.23
C LYS A 121 -9.99 -11.74 -16.16
N ILE A 122 -9.18 -11.79 -15.11
CA ILE A 122 -8.06 -12.75 -15.03
C ILE A 122 -8.53 -14.18 -14.75
N ILE A 123 -9.64 -14.36 -14.02
CA ILE A 123 -10.22 -15.69 -13.78
C ILE A 123 -11.12 -16.18 -14.93
N GLY A 124 -11.42 -15.30 -15.91
CA GLY A 124 -12.26 -15.64 -17.05
C GLY A 124 -13.75 -15.74 -16.72
N ALA A 125 -14.25 -14.93 -15.78
CA ALA A 125 -15.67 -14.90 -15.47
C ALA A 125 -16.48 -14.42 -16.68
N ALA A 126 -17.55 -15.14 -17.02
CA ALA A 126 -18.35 -14.86 -18.22
C ALA A 126 -18.89 -13.41 -18.27
N ILE A 127 -19.24 -12.84 -17.11
CA ILE A 127 -19.71 -11.45 -16.99
C ILE A 127 -18.66 -10.40 -17.39
N ALA A 128 -17.38 -10.76 -17.36
CA ALA A 128 -16.28 -9.92 -17.79
C ALA A 128 -15.85 -10.18 -19.25
N GLY A 129 -16.52 -11.09 -19.97
CA GLY A 129 -16.19 -11.45 -21.35
C GLY A 129 -14.90 -12.25 -21.46
N ASN A 130 -14.09 -12.00 -22.50
CA ASN A 130 -12.87 -12.78 -22.73
C ASN A 130 -11.85 -12.61 -21.57
N GLN A 131 -11.29 -13.75 -21.16
CA GLN A 131 -10.27 -13.85 -20.13
C GLN A 131 -8.99 -13.10 -20.53
N MET A 132 -8.36 -12.45 -19.55
CA MET A 132 -7.02 -11.91 -19.66
C MET A 132 -6.00 -12.86 -18.99
N PRO A 133 -4.79 -13.01 -19.54
CA PRO A 133 -4.28 -12.33 -20.73
C PRO A 133 -4.87 -12.90 -22.03
N LEU A 134 -5.32 -12.03 -22.94
CA LEU A 134 -6.15 -12.42 -24.09
C LEU A 134 -5.38 -13.30 -25.07
N GLY A 135 -5.90 -14.50 -25.34
CA GLY A 135 -5.31 -15.43 -26.31
C GLY A 135 -3.96 -16.03 -25.85
N GLN A 136 -3.61 -15.87 -24.59
CA GLN A 136 -2.41 -16.43 -23.97
C GLN A 136 -2.79 -17.49 -22.93
N THR A 137 -1.78 -18.15 -22.37
CA THR A 137 -1.97 -19.00 -21.19
C THR A 137 -2.55 -18.16 -20.05
N PRO A 138 -3.63 -18.61 -19.39
CA PRO A 138 -4.15 -17.96 -18.20
C PRO A 138 -3.10 -17.85 -17.10
N LEU A 139 -3.21 -16.83 -16.25
CA LEU A 139 -2.42 -16.77 -15.01
C LEU A 139 -2.71 -18.02 -14.18
N ASP A 140 -1.71 -18.56 -13.49
CA ASP A 140 -1.92 -19.70 -12.60
C ASP A 140 -2.80 -19.32 -11.39
N SER A 141 -3.33 -20.34 -10.71
CA SER A 141 -4.25 -20.14 -9.58
C SER A 141 -3.61 -19.41 -8.39
N GLN A 142 -2.31 -19.58 -8.17
CA GLN A 142 -1.62 -18.92 -7.05
C GLN A 142 -1.47 -17.43 -7.34
N THR A 143 -1.11 -17.05 -8.57
CA THR A 143 -1.07 -15.66 -9.02
C THR A 143 -2.45 -15.01 -8.92
N GLN A 144 -3.51 -15.72 -9.35
CA GLN A 144 -4.88 -15.23 -9.23
C GLN A 144 -5.27 -15.01 -7.75
N GLU A 145 -4.93 -15.93 -6.86
CA GLU A 145 -5.26 -15.83 -5.43
C GLU A 145 -4.48 -14.69 -4.75
N THR A 146 -3.21 -14.48 -5.09
CA THR A 146 -2.45 -13.33 -4.54
C THR A 146 -3.05 -11.99 -4.99
N ILE A 147 -3.49 -11.89 -6.24
CA ILE A 147 -4.22 -10.70 -6.73
C ILE A 147 -5.56 -10.54 -6.00
N LYS A 148 -6.28 -11.65 -5.75
CA LYS A 148 -7.51 -11.64 -4.96
C LYS A 148 -7.26 -11.08 -3.57
N GLN A 149 -6.24 -11.60 -2.88
CA GLN A 149 -5.84 -11.16 -1.54
C GLN A 149 -5.43 -9.68 -1.53
N TRP A 150 -4.68 -9.22 -2.52
CA TRP A 150 -4.33 -7.80 -2.67
C TRP A 150 -5.59 -6.94 -2.71
N ILE A 151 -6.57 -7.28 -3.55
CA ILE A 151 -7.82 -6.53 -3.63
C ILE A 151 -8.58 -6.60 -2.32
N ASP A 152 -8.80 -7.80 -1.77
CA ASP A 152 -9.60 -8.03 -0.56
C ASP A 152 -8.99 -7.40 0.71
N SER A 153 -7.70 -7.09 0.70
CA SER A 153 -7.01 -6.40 1.80
C SER A 153 -6.94 -4.87 1.67
N GLY A 154 -7.67 -4.30 0.70
CA GLY A 154 -7.74 -2.86 0.50
C GLY A 154 -6.80 -2.33 -0.57
N ALA A 155 -6.24 -3.21 -1.41
CA ALA A 155 -5.38 -2.90 -2.55
C ALA A 155 -4.16 -2.02 -2.19
N PRO A 156 -3.32 -2.42 -1.20
CA PRO A 156 -2.14 -1.64 -0.83
C PRO A 156 -1.17 -1.49 -2.01
N LEU A 157 -0.55 -0.32 -2.13
CA LEU A 157 0.41 0.01 -3.17
C LEU A 157 1.76 -0.67 -2.94
N SER A 158 2.20 -0.76 -1.68
CA SER A 158 3.47 -1.38 -1.28
C SER A 158 3.28 -2.31 -0.07
N ALA A 159 4.31 -3.07 0.29
CA ALA A 159 4.29 -3.93 1.47
C ALA A 159 4.17 -3.13 2.79
N GLN A 160 4.61 -1.86 2.80
CA GLN A 160 4.60 -1.00 3.99
C GLN A 160 3.26 -0.30 4.19
N GLN A 161 2.49 -0.06 3.12
CA GLN A 161 1.20 0.59 3.23
C GLN A 161 0.19 -0.32 3.95
N LEU A 162 -0.20 0.06 5.15
CA LEU A 162 -1.25 -0.61 5.89
C LEU A 162 -2.61 -0.09 5.42
N THR A 163 -3.38 -0.95 4.76
CA THR A 163 -4.75 -0.66 4.32
C THR A 163 -5.73 -1.58 5.04
N ALA A 164 -6.99 -1.14 5.08
CA ALA A 164 -8.11 -1.94 5.54
C ALA A 164 -9.16 -2.05 4.44
N ALA A 165 -9.93 -3.12 4.49
CA ALA A 165 -11.14 -3.36 3.73
C ALA A 165 -12.23 -3.84 4.67
N ALA A 166 -13.48 -3.50 4.34
CA ALA A 166 -14.64 -3.86 5.13
C ALA A 166 -15.72 -4.44 4.23
N LYS A 167 -16.39 -5.49 4.71
CA LYS A 167 -17.53 -6.10 4.05
C LYS A 167 -18.61 -6.40 5.06
N THR A 168 -19.83 -5.92 4.82
CA THR A 168 -20.99 -6.33 5.62
C THR A 168 -21.31 -7.79 5.31
N VAL A 169 -21.18 -8.66 6.29
CA VAL A 169 -21.37 -10.12 6.17
C VAL A 169 -22.81 -10.51 6.46
N LYS A 170 -23.41 -9.88 7.48
CA LYS A 170 -24.82 -10.08 7.86
C LYS A 170 -25.40 -8.77 8.32
N ALA A 171 -26.65 -8.53 7.98
CA ALA A 171 -27.38 -7.36 8.42
C ALA A 171 -28.84 -7.72 8.71
N SER A 172 -29.42 -7.03 9.69
CA SER A 172 -30.80 -7.16 10.14
C SER A 172 -31.28 -5.79 10.65
N SER A 173 -32.57 -5.64 10.96
CA SER A 173 -33.12 -4.33 11.37
C SER A 173 -32.41 -3.67 12.57
N SER A 174 -31.76 -4.46 13.44
CA SER A 174 -31.14 -3.99 14.69
C SER A 174 -29.71 -4.48 14.91
N SER A 175 -29.13 -5.23 13.97
CA SER A 175 -27.77 -5.76 14.14
C SER A 175 -27.08 -5.96 12.80
N THR A 176 -25.77 -5.79 12.79
CA THR A 176 -24.91 -6.02 11.63
C THR A 176 -23.60 -6.68 12.06
N GLU A 177 -23.06 -7.51 11.19
CA GLU A 177 -21.75 -8.15 11.29
C GLU A 177 -20.90 -7.72 10.10
N ILE A 178 -19.72 -7.17 10.37
CA ILE A 178 -18.78 -6.64 9.38
C ILE A 178 -17.48 -7.41 9.51
N SER A 179 -16.95 -7.91 8.38
CA SER A 179 -15.60 -8.43 8.31
C SER A 179 -14.66 -7.28 7.95
N LEU A 180 -13.65 -7.05 8.78
CA LEU A 180 -12.50 -6.22 8.43
C LEU A 180 -11.32 -7.09 8.05
N THR A 181 -10.68 -6.76 6.93
CA THR A 181 -9.47 -7.39 6.43
C THR A 181 -8.39 -6.32 6.31
N PHE A 182 -7.22 -6.56 6.89
CA PHE A 182 -6.08 -5.67 6.84
C PHE A 182 -4.97 -6.24 5.95
N SER A 183 -4.19 -5.37 5.29
CA SER A 183 -3.06 -5.80 4.47
C SER A 183 -1.89 -6.38 5.26
N GLN A 184 -1.85 -6.17 6.59
CA GLN A 184 -0.80 -6.65 7.46
C GLN A 184 -1.37 -7.20 8.78
N PRO A 185 -0.65 -8.09 9.49
CA PRO A 185 -0.98 -8.48 10.85
C PRO A 185 -1.11 -7.29 11.81
N MET A 186 -2.20 -7.21 12.55
CA MET A 186 -2.57 -6.07 13.37
C MET A 186 -2.13 -6.18 14.83
N ASP A 187 -1.76 -5.04 15.44
CA ASP A 187 -1.68 -4.95 16.89
C ASP A 187 -3.08 -4.81 17.48
N SER A 188 -3.63 -5.93 17.95
CA SER A 188 -4.96 -5.99 18.56
C SER A 188 -5.14 -5.05 19.75
N ALA A 189 -4.06 -4.60 20.42
CA ALA A 189 -4.16 -3.64 21.52
C ALA A 189 -4.67 -2.27 21.05
N THR A 190 -4.47 -1.92 19.77
CA THR A 190 -4.93 -0.67 19.16
C THR A 190 -6.37 -0.71 18.66
N LEU A 191 -6.96 -1.91 18.59
CA LEU A 191 -8.30 -2.19 18.06
C LEU A 191 -9.19 -2.77 19.15
N GLN A 192 -9.64 -1.91 20.05
CA GLN A 192 -10.59 -2.22 21.13
C GLN A 192 -11.98 -1.73 20.77
N SER A 193 -13.03 -2.12 21.49
CA SER A 193 -14.42 -1.68 21.17
C SER A 193 -14.59 -0.15 21.12
N SER A 194 -13.75 0.60 21.84
CA SER A 194 -13.71 2.07 21.81
C SER A 194 -13.03 2.68 20.57
N SER A 195 -12.29 1.87 19.80
CA SER A 195 -11.62 2.29 18.55
C SER A 195 -12.58 2.40 17.36
N PHE A 196 -13.84 1.99 17.54
CA PHE A 196 -14.86 1.96 16.49
C PHE A 196 -15.99 2.93 16.84
N SER A 197 -16.42 3.72 15.87
CA SER A 197 -17.65 4.49 16.00
C SER A 197 -18.62 4.17 14.86
N LEU A 198 -19.91 4.23 15.17
CA LEU A 198 -20.95 4.30 14.16
C LEU A 198 -21.52 5.71 14.13
N VAL A 199 -21.73 6.24 12.94
CA VAL A 199 -22.46 7.50 12.72
C VAL A 199 -23.57 7.31 11.70
N ASP A 200 -24.66 8.04 11.86
CA ASP A 200 -25.73 8.07 10.86
C ASP A 200 -25.31 8.93 9.67
N ALA A 201 -25.38 8.39 8.45
CA ALA A 201 -24.87 9.09 7.26
C ALA A 201 -25.55 10.44 6.99
N LEU A 202 -26.82 10.60 7.39
CA LEU A 202 -27.62 11.79 7.10
C LEU A 202 -27.45 12.86 8.17
N SER A 203 -27.67 12.48 9.43
CA SER A 203 -27.62 13.38 10.58
C SER A 203 -26.21 13.63 11.10
N LYS A 204 -25.25 12.75 10.75
CA LYS A 204 -23.87 12.74 11.25
C LYS A 204 -23.75 12.55 12.77
N ASN A 205 -24.84 12.18 13.43
CA ASN A 205 -24.84 11.89 14.86
C ASN A 205 -24.27 10.50 15.12
N ALA A 206 -23.58 10.36 16.26
CA ALA A 206 -23.11 9.06 16.71
C ALA A 206 -24.29 8.12 17.02
N ILE A 207 -24.15 6.87 16.60
CA ILE A 207 -25.09 5.79 16.89
C ILE A 207 -24.53 5.00 18.06
N SER A 208 -25.29 4.96 19.16
CA SER A 208 -24.95 4.12 20.31
C SER A 208 -25.32 2.67 20.00
N ALA A 209 -24.30 1.82 19.92
CA ALA A 209 -24.45 0.40 19.65
C ALA A 209 -23.60 -0.42 20.64
N GLU A 210 -24.08 -1.61 20.98
CA GLU A 210 -23.24 -2.62 21.61
C GLU A 210 -22.28 -3.18 20.56
N THR A 211 -20.98 -3.18 20.87
CA THR A 211 -19.91 -3.62 19.95
C THR A 211 -19.20 -4.84 20.48
N SER A 212 -19.15 -5.91 19.70
CA SER A 212 -18.32 -7.08 19.96
C SER A 212 -17.29 -7.29 18.85
N ILE A 213 -16.08 -7.68 19.25
CA ILE A 213 -14.95 -7.94 18.36
C ILE A 213 -14.57 -9.41 18.47
N ASN A 214 -14.28 -10.03 17.33
CA ASN A 214 -13.73 -11.37 17.29
C ASN A 214 -12.65 -11.46 16.19
N TRP A 215 -11.42 -11.75 16.58
CA TRP A 215 -10.30 -11.94 15.67
C TRP A 215 -10.31 -13.37 15.12
N LEU A 216 -10.30 -13.52 13.80
CA LEU A 216 -10.20 -14.82 13.13
C LEU A 216 -8.75 -15.17 12.83
N THR A 217 -7.97 -14.17 12.42
CA THR A 217 -6.53 -14.21 12.18
C THR A 217 -5.94 -12.85 12.59
N PRO A 218 -4.62 -12.67 12.65
CA PRO A 218 -4.04 -11.34 12.88
C PRO A 218 -4.41 -10.27 11.83
N GLN A 219 -4.90 -10.67 10.65
CA GLN A 219 -5.30 -9.76 9.56
C GLN A 219 -6.81 -9.62 9.40
N VAL A 220 -7.60 -10.50 10.03
CA VAL A 220 -9.04 -10.58 9.78
C VAL A 220 -9.80 -10.62 11.10
N MET A 221 -10.74 -9.69 11.25
CA MET A 221 -11.65 -9.65 12.39
C MET A 221 -13.10 -9.47 11.94
N THR A 222 -14.01 -9.96 12.77
CA THR A 222 -15.43 -9.67 12.67
C THR A 222 -15.83 -8.69 13.77
N LEU A 223 -16.54 -7.64 13.39
CA LEU A 223 -17.20 -6.69 14.27
C LEU A 223 -18.70 -6.93 14.21
N SER A 224 -19.35 -7.00 15.36
CA SER A 224 -20.80 -7.00 15.42
C SER A 224 -21.28 -5.78 16.18
N PHE A 225 -22.27 -5.10 15.61
CA PHE A 225 -22.95 -3.97 16.22
C PHE A 225 -24.42 -4.31 16.43
N THR A 226 -24.97 -3.94 17.59
CA THR A 226 -26.40 -4.07 17.90
C THR A 226 -26.95 -2.75 18.43
N ALA A 227 -27.99 -2.23 17.79
CA ALA A 227 -28.66 -0.99 18.15
C ALA A 227 -30.12 -0.96 17.65
N ASP A 228 -30.98 -0.18 18.30
CA ASP A 228 -32.37 -0.03 17.89
C ASP A 228 -32.51 0.65 16.54
N ASN A 229 -33.31 0.05 15.64
CA ASN A 229 -33.60 0.56 14.28
C ASN A 229 -32.35 0.91 13.47
N LEU A 230 -31.25 0.17 13.65
CA LEU A 230 -29.97 0.42 12.98
C LEU A 230 -30.11 0.51 11.45
N SER A 231 -30.96 -0.33 10.84
CA SER A 231 -31.19 -0.31 9.39
C SER A 231 -31.86 0.97 8.88
N GLN A 232 -32.46 1.79 9.75
CA GLN A 232 -33.08 3.06 9.40
C GLN A 232 -32.11 4.24 9.51
N GLN A 233 -30.91 4.03 10.08
CA GLN A 233 -29.94 5.08 10.42
C GLN A 233 -28.78 5.21 9.41
N GLN A 234 -28.84 4.53 8.26
CA GLN A 234 -27.79 4.51 7.22
C GLN A 234 -26.36 4.55 7.82
N PRO A 235 -26.00 3.56 8.66
CA PRO A 235 -24.83 3.70 9.53
C PRO A 235 -23.53 3.59 8.73
N ILE A 236 -22.56 4.42 9.11
CA ILE A 236 -21.18 4.41 8.62
C ILE A 236 -20.28 3.98 9.78
N LEU A 237 -19.51 2.92 9.56
CA LEU A 237 -18.40 2.56 10.43
C LEU A 237 -17.22 3.48 10.17
N ILE A 238 -16.65 4.03 11.23
CA ILE A 238 -15.43 4.82 11.18
C ILE A 238 -14.39 4.22 12.14
N ILE A 239 -13.17 4.01 11.65
CA ILE A 239 -12.00 3.54 12.41
C ILE A 239 -10.80 4.48 12.19
N ASN A 240 -9.77 4.34 13.03
CA ASN A 240 -8.55 5.17 12.99
C ASN A 240 -8.83 6.67 13.14
N GLN A 241 -9.84 7.01 13.95
CA GLN A 241 -10.13 8.40 14.31
C GLN A 241 -9.08 8.88 15.32
N PRO A 242 -8.29 9.93 15.03
CA PRO A 242 -7.24 10.38 15.94
C PRO A 242 -7.74 10.79 17.34
N SER A 243 -9.02 11.17 17.46
CA SER A 243 -9.66 11.48 18.74
C SER A 243 -10.03 10.24 19.58
N LEU A 244 -10.08 9.05 18.98
CA LEU A 244 -10.45 7.80 19.63
C LEU A 244 -9.28 6.82 19.70
N SER A 245 -8.64 6.55 18.57
CA SER A 245 -7.59 5.53 18.43
C SER A 245 -6.76 5.73 17.16
N THR A 246 -5.46 5.49 17.27
CA THR A 246 -4.60 5.20 16.13
C THR A 246 -4.48 3.68 15.98
N VAL A 247 -4.82 3.17 14.80
CA VAL A 247 -4.79 1.74 14.48
C VAL A 247 -3.43 1.41 13.86
N THR A 248 -2.75 0.36 14.35
CA THR A 248 -1.41 -0.01 13.87
C THR A 248 -1.25 -1.50 13.60
N SER A 249 -0.33 -1.86 12.70
CA SER A 249 0.14 -3.23 12.51
C SER A 249 1.06 -3.66 13.66
N LEU A 250 1.32 -4.97 13.77
CA LEU A 250 2.27 -5.54 14.73
C LEU A 250 3.71 -5.02 14.55
N ILE A 251 4.03 -4.52 13.36
CA ILE A 251 5.34 -3.97 13.02
C ILE A 251 5.37 -2.43 13.08
N GLY A 252 4.28 -1.81 13.54
CA GLY A 252 4.23 -0.38 13.87
C GLY A 252 3.81 0.56 12.75
N HIS A 253 3.37 0.05 11.59
CA HIS A 253 2.76 0.90 10.56
C HIS A 253 1.38 1.36 11.00
N GLN A 254 1.08 2.64 10.88
CA GLN A 254 -0.26 3.17 11.13
C GLN A 254 -1.14 2.96 9.89
N LEU A 255 -2.43 2.68 10.13
CA LEU A 255 -3.42 2.52 9.06
C LEU A 255 -3.46 3.80 8.22
N ASP A 256 -3.32 3.65 6.91
CA ASP A 256 -3.68 4.63 5.89
C ASP A 256 -5.17 4.43 5.55
N GLY A 257 -6.02 5.17 6.27
CA GLY A 257 -7.46 4.98 6.30
C GLY A 257 -8.19 5.56 5.09
N ASP A 258 -7.69 6.67 4.55
CA ASP A 258 -8.22 7.33 3.34
C ASP A 258 -7.47 6.94 2.07
N ARG A 259 -6.40 6.15 2.20
CA ARG A 259 -5.62 5.51 1.11
C ARG A 259 -4.93 6.53 0.21
N ASP A 260 -4.43 7.61 0.79
CA ASP A 260 -3.69 8.63 0.05
C ASP A 260 -2.18 8.32 -0.04
N GLY A 261 -1.73 7.21 0.55
CA GLY A 261 -0.34 6.79 0.62
C GLY A 261 0.39 7.33 1.85
N ILE A 262 -0.31 8.02 2.75
CA ILE A 262 0.22 8.60 3.99
C ILE A 262 -0.43 7.88 5.17
N GLU A 263 0.38 7.48 6.16
CA GLU A 263 -0.14 6.88 7.38
C GLU A 263 -1.06 7.85 8.14
N GLY A 264 -2.23 7.38 8.55
CA GLY A 264 -3.26 8.20 9.22
C GLY A 264 -4.58 8.17 8.47
N GLY A 265 -5.40 9.21 8.66
CA GLY A 265 -6.71 9.30 8.03
C GLY A 265 -7.75 8.33 8.60
N GLU A 266 -9.02 8.70 8.48
CA GLU A 266 -10.12 7.85 8.93
C GLU A 266 -10.46 6.85 7.84
N PHE A 267 -10.66 5.58 8.21
CA PHE A 267 -11.27 4.61 7.30
C PHE A 267 -12.77 4.56 7.54
N HIS A 268 -13.53 4.72 6.45
CA HIS A 268 -15.00 4.76 6.46
C HIS A 268 -15.56 3.56 5.71
N HIS A 269 -16.61 2.93 6.25
CA HIS A 269 -17.36 1.87 5.58
C HIS A 269 -18.85 2.08 5.74
N GLU A 270 -19.55 2.21 4.61
CA GLU A 270 -21.01 2.26 4.57
C GLU A 270 -21.60 0.87 4.81
N ILE A 271 -22.48 0.76 5.81
CA ILE A 271 -23.10 -0.53 6.15
C ILE A 271 -24.41 -0.65 5.40
N THR A 272 -24.48 -1.65 4.53
CA THR A 272 -25.68 -2.00 3.79
C THR A 272 -26.54 -3.02 4.53
N PHE A 273 -27.88 -2.87 4.45
CA PHE A 273 -28.88 -3.74 5.08
C PHE A 273 -29.76 -4.42 4.03
#